data_AF-M3JEU7-F1
#
_entry.id   AF-M3JEU7-F1
#
_cell.length_a   1.000
_cell.length_b   1.000
_cell.length_c   1.000
_cell.angle_alpha   90.00
_cell.angle_beta   90.00
_cell.angle_gamma   90.00
#
_symmetry.space_group_name_H-M   'P 1'
#
loop_
_entity.id
_entity.type
_entity.pdbx_description
1 polymer ?
#
loop_
_entity_poly.entity_id
_entity_poly.type
_entity_poly.pdbx_seq_one_letter_code
_entity_poly.pdbx_strand_id
1 'polypeptide(L)'
;MQASSYIKSRIGMNDLNSILGIDSSMYTLFRLDDDVIIKFPVGVQLLLRKQQFIKSLNTWIESHPDCKEVPKKSSIVSSSSSSSPSPKKIIKPRSASSSPTKKKFHDLRNEASRFKFTERIEADESVKCQGLSLLERIRLKERLKKEQEGGEDSKERKYESYLVAKVPMIYDAIYQVYYSQPDTCKSFSTKKLIQIIQDSSSYPVIAEEIHDGMKLIESKLSQIRMIEKDGVQVIRVSSLNRDQDLQILNG
;
A
#
# COMPACT_ATOMS: atom_id res chain seq x y z
N MET A 1 -18.14 3.97 13.69
CA MET A 1 -19.18 3.84 14.74
C MET A 1 -20.30 4.86 14.52
N GLN A 2 -21.22 4.60 13.59
CA GLN A 2 -22.33 5.50 13.30
C GLN A 2 -23.48 5.34 14.32
N ALA A 3 -23.76 4.12 14.79
CA ALA A 3 -24.86 3.82 15.72
C ALA A 3 -24.73 4.51 17.09
N SER A 4 -23.53 4.59 17.66
CA SER A 4 -23.29 5.30 18.94
C SER A 4 -23.57 6.80 18.84
N SER A 5 -23.36 7.40 17.66
CA SER A 5 -23.70 8.80 17.42
C SER A 5 -25.21 9.02 17.38
N TYR A 6 -25.99 8.06 16.87
CA TYR A 6 -27.46 8.18 16.80
C TYR A 6 -28.13 8.04 18.17
N ILE A 7 -27.61 7.16 19.04
CA ILE A 7 -28.21 6.90 20.37
C ILE A 7 -27.58 7.80 21.44
N LYS A 8 -26.56 8.60 21.10
CA LYS A 8 -25.77 9.43 22.03
C LYS A 8 -25.22 8.63 23.23
N SER A 9 -25.00 7.34 23.03
CA SER A 9 -24.47 6.42 24.04
C SER A 9 -23.40 5.53 23.40
N ARG A 10 -22.43 5.10 24.22
CA ARG A 10 -21.38 4.19 23.75
C ARG A 10 -21.99 2.80 23.58
N ILE A 11 -21.94 2.29 22.35
CA ILE A 11 -22.34 0.92 22.03
C ILE A 11 -21.07 0.08 21.98
N GLY A 12 -20.98 -0.92 22.84
CA GLY A 12 -19.86 -1.84 22.93
C GLY A 12 -20.19 -3.22 22.36
N MET A 13 -19.19 -4.10 22.32
CA MET A 13 -19.37 -5.49 21.91
C MET A 13 -20.34 -6.26 22.83
N ASN A 14 -20.40 -5.88 24.10
CA ASN A 14 -21.32 -6.48 25.07
C ASN A 14 -22.78 -6.27 24.66
N ASP A 15 -23.12 -5.09 24.13
CA ASP A 15 -24.49 -4.78 23.69
C ASP A 15 -24.89 -5.63 22.48
N LEU A 16 -23.93 -5.90 21.59
CA LEU A 16 -24.13 -6.81 20.47
C LEU A 16 -24.33 -8.26 20.97
N ASN A 17 -23.48 -8.74 21.87
CA ASN A 17 -23.61 -10.07 22.43
C ASN A 17 -24.92 -10.29 23.21
N SER A 18 -25.48 -9.23 23.81
CA SER A 18 -26.80 -9.27 24.45
C SER A 18 -27.92 -9.49 23.43
N ILE A 19 -27.86 -8.83 22.26
CA ILE A 19 -28.84 -9.03 21.18
C ILE A 19 -28.78 -10.48 20.66
N LEU A 20 -27.58 -11.02 20.49
CA LEU A 20 -27.39 -12.42 20.08
C LEU A 20 -27.76 -13.45 21.16
N GLY A 21 -27.75 -13.05 22.43
CA GLY A 21 -28.19 -13.88 23.54
C GLY A 21 -29.70 -14.06 23.58
N ILE A 22 -30.45 -13.06 23.11
CA ILE A 22 -31.91 -13.14 22.96
C ILE A 22 -32.29 -13.85 21.65
N ASP A 23 -31.69 -13.44 20.53
CA ASP A 23 -31.98 -14.05 19.24
C ASP A 23 -30.72 -14.17 18.39
N SER A 24 -30.25 -15.41 18.27
CA SER A 24 -29.03 -15.75 17.54
C SER A 24 -29.15 -15.65 16.02
N SER A 25 -30.37 -15.54 15.48
CA SER A 25 -30.63 -15.45 14.04
C SER A 25 -30.54 -14.01 13.51
N MET A 26 -30.42 -13.02 14.40
CA MET A 26 -30.49 -11.61 14.04
C MET A 26 -29.34 -11.18 13.14
N TYR A 27 -28.12 -11.62 13.44
CA TYR A 27 -26.94 -11.34 12.63
C TYR A 27 -25.83 -12.32 12.96
N THR A 28 -24.83 -12.36 12.10
CA THR A 28 -23.63 -13.15 12.27
C THR A 28 -22.44 -12.23 12.50
N LEU A 29 -21.64 -12.55 13.51
CA LEU A 29 -20.39 -11.86 13.79
C LEU A 29 -19.24 -12.73 13.25
N PHE A 30 -18.33 -12.12 12.51
CA PHE A 30 -17.10 -12.76 12.08
C PHE A 30 -15.93 -11.79 12.24
N ARG A 31 -14.75 -12.35 12.50
CA ARG A 31 -13.51 -11.59 12.59
C ARG A 31 -12.79 -11.70 11.27
N LEU A 32 -12.50 -10.57 10.65
CA LEU A 32 -11.63 -10.49 9.48
C LEU A 32 -10.43 -9.65 9.88
N ASP A 33 -9.26 -10.29 9.88
CA ASP A 33 -8.02 -9.74 10.43
C ASP A 33 -8.21 -9.31 11.91
N ASP A 34 -8.26 -8.00 12.17
CA ASP A 34 -8.47 -7.41 13.50
C ASP A 34 -9.81 -6.68 13.67
N ASP A 35 -10.65 -6.67 12.63
CA ASP A 35 -11.95 -6.04 12.66
C ASP A 35 -13.08 -7.05 12.88
N VAL A 36 -14.10 -6.62 13.61
CA VAL A 36 -15.33 -7.40 13.83
C VAL A 36 -16.39 -6.92 12.85
N ILE A 37 -16.80 -7.81 11.96
CA ILE A 37 -17.77 -7.52 10.92
C ILE A 37 -19.11 -8.17 11.28
N ILE A 38 -20.18 -7.41 11.08
CA ILE A 38 -21.56 -7.81 11.31
C ILE A 38 -22.21 -8.09 9.96
N LYS A 39 -22.63 -9.33 9.71
CA LYS A 39 -23.40 -9.70 8.52
C LYS A 39 -24.85 -9.99 8.89
N PHE A 40 -25.75 -9.28 8.22
CA PHE A 40 -27.18 -9.49 8.36
C PHE A 40 -27.69 -10.57 7.39
N PRO A 41 -28.71 -11.35 7.78
CA PRO A 41 -29.36 -12.30 6.88
C PRO A 41 -30.01 -11.55 5.71
N VAL A 42 -29.81 -12.06 4.49
CA VAL A 42 -30.32 -11.46 3.24
C VAL A 42 -31.79 -11.85 3.05
N GLY A 43 -32.64 -10.89 2.63
CA GLY A 43 -34.04 -11.15 2.27
C GLY A 43 -35.09 -10.87 3.36
N VAL A 44 -34.71 -10.42 4.55
CA VAL A 44 -35.66 -10.07 5.62
C VAL A 44 -35.90 -8.56 5.66
N GLN A 45 -37.17 -8.14 5.55
CA GLN A 45 -37.55 -6.74 5.70
C GLN A 45 -37.26 -6.24 7.13
N LEU A 46 -36.68 -5.05 7.26
CA LEU A 46 -36.23 -4.49 8.54
C LEU A 46 -37.35 -4.41 9.59
N LEU A 47 -38.57 -4.05 9.16
CA LEU A 47 -39.74 -3.96 10.03
C LEU A 47 -40.15 -5.32 10.60
N LEU A 48 -40.14 -6.35 9.77
CA LEU A 48 -40.49 -7.72 10.17
C LEU A 48 -39.46 -8.27 11.17
N ARG A 49 -38.17 -8.00 10.92
CA ARG A 49 -37.09 -8.38 11.82
C ARG A 49 -37.18 -7.70 13.19
N LYS A 50 -37.55 -6.42 13.22
CA LYS A 50 -37.82 -5.69 14.48
C LYS A 50 -38.95 -6.35 15.26
N GLN A 51 -40.05 -6.70 14.59
CA GLN A 51 -41.19 -7.37 15.23
C GLN A 51 -40.81 -8.75 15.78
N GLN A 52 -40.04 -9.53 15.02
CA GLN A 52 -39.54 -10.83 15.47
C GLN A 52 -38.66 -10.69 16.71
N PHE A 53 -37.70 -9.75 16.71
CA PHE A 53 -36.84 -9.52 17.86
C PHE A 53 -37.63 -9.12 19.11
N ILE A 54 -38.62 -8.23 18.98
CA ILE A 54 -39.47 -7.82 20.10
C ILE A 54 -40.25 -9.02 20.67
N LYS A 55 -40.76 -9.90 19.81
CA LYS A 55 -41.42 -11.14 20.24
C LYS A 55 -40.45 -12.03 21.02
N SER A 56 -39.28 -12.32 20.48
CA SER A 56 -38.25 -13.13 21.14
C SER A 56 -37.81 -12.53 22.48
N LEU A 57 -37.69 -11.20 22.55
CA LEU A 57 -37.33 -10.46 23.76
C LEU A 57 -38.41 -10.56 24.84
N ASN A 58 -39.68 -10.39 24.48
CA ASN A 58 -40.79 -10.52 25.43
C ASN A 58 -40.92 -11.96 25.95
N THR A 59 -40.78 -12.97 25.08
CA THR A 59 -40.75 -14.37 25.50
C THR A 59 -39.57 -14.66 26.44
N TRP A 60 -38.42 -14.03 26.22
CA TRP A 60 -37.28 -14.14 27.12
C TRP A 60 -37.56 -13.51 28.49
N ILE A 61 -38.17 -12.32 28.53
CA ILE A 61 -38.54 -11.64 29.79
C ILE A 61 -39.56 -12.47 30.58
N GLU A 62 -40.57 -13.01 29.91
CA GLU A 62 -41.60 -13.85 30.55
C GLU A 62 -41.03 -15.15 31.13
N SER A 63 -40.02 -15.72 30.49
CA SER A 63 -39.37 -16.95 30.96
C SER A 63 -38.31 -16.74 32.04
N HIS A 64 -37.88 -15.50 32.28
CA HIS A 64 -36.81 -15.16 33.25
C HIS A 64 -37.17 -13.94 34.12
N PRO A 65 -38.27 -14.01 34.91
CA PRO A 65 -38.77 -12.88 35.69
C PRO A 65 -37.79 -12.37 36.76
N ASP A 66 -36.92 -13.25 37.27
CA ASP A 66 -35.96 -12.93 38.33
C ASP A 66 -34.60 -12.44 37.82
N CYS A 67 -34.39 -12.43 36.50
CA CYS A 67 -33.13 -11.99 35.89
C CYS A 67 -33.16 -10.49 35.58
N LYS A 68 -32.32 -9.71 36.27
CA LYS A 68 -32.17 -8.26 36.03
C LYS A 68 -31.27 -7.94 34.81
N GLU A 69 -30.56 -8.92 34.26
CA GLU A 69 -29.64 -8.75 33.13
C GLU A 69 -30.02 -9.64 31.95
N VAL A 70 -29.91 -9.07 30.74
CA VAL A 70 -30.08 -9.79 29.47
C VAL A 70 -28.94 -10.80 29.26
N PRO A 71 -29.21 -12.02 28.76
CA PRO A 71 -28.21 -13.04 28.51
C PRO A 71 -27.16 -12.54 27.53
N LYS A 72 -25.90 -12.72 27.90
CA LYS A 72 -24.77 -12.43 27.03
C LYS A 72 -24.35 -13.75 26.40
N LYS A 73 -24.42 -13.87 25.08
CA LYS A 73 -23.87 -15.05 24.40
C LYS A 73 -22.35 -15.04 24.62
N SER A 74 -21.83 -16.08 25.28
CA SER A 74 -20.37 -16.26 25.42
C SER A 74 -19.76 -16.32 24.03
N SER A 75 -18.86 -15.39 23.77
CA SER A 75 -18.17 -15.18 22.49
C SER A 75 -17.93 -16.48 21.71
N ILE A 76 -18.48 -16.57 20.49
CA ILE A 76 -18.02 -17.51 19.45
C ILE A 76 -16.71 -16.96 18.91
N VAL A 77 -15.71 -16.90 19.78
CA VAL A 77 -14.31 -16.83 19.39
C VAL A 77 -13.71 -17.99 20.14
N SER A 78 -13.72 -19.15 19.49
CA SER A 78 -13.00 -20.34 19.93
C SER A 78 -11.53 -19.98 20.10
N SER A 79 -11.20 -19.52 21.31
CA SER A 79 -9.85 -19.41 21.80
C SER A 79 -9.74 -20.46 22.89
N SER A 80 -8.96 -21.49 22.56
CA SER A 80 -8.44 -22.48 23.47
C SER A 80 -8.00 -21.85 24.80
N SER A 81 -8.62 -22.31 25.89
CA SER A 81 -8.08 -22.46 27.24
C SER A 81 -6.97 -21.50 27.70
N SER A 82 -7.28 -20.63 28.67
CA SER A 82 -6.79 -20.76 30.05
C SER A 82 -6.95 -19.45 30.83
N SER A 83 -7.79 -19.52 31.86
CA SER A 83 -7.90 -18.55 32.94
C SER A 83 -6.75 -18.73 33.93
N SER A 84 -5.94 -17.69 34.16
CA SER A 84 -5.22 -17.52 35.44
C SER A 84 -4.93 -16.03 35.69
N PRO A 85 -5.20 -15.50 36.91
CA PRO A 85 -4.88 -14.13 37.27
C PRO A 85 -3.55 -14.10 38.03
N SER A 86 -2.49 -13.55 37.41
CA SER A 86 -1.31 -12.99 38.08
C SER A 86 -0.42 -12.27 37.06
N PRO A 87 0.16 -11.10 37.39
CA PRO A 87 0.95 -10.33 36.45
C PRO A 87 2.33 -10.95 36.30
N LYS A 88 2.53 -11.74 35.22
CA LYS A 88 3.87 -12.24 34.88
C LYS A 88 4.58 -11.25 33.96
N LYS A 89 5.78 -10.89 34.39
CA LYS A 89 6.89 -10.24 33.67
C LYS A 89 6.80 -10.46 32.16
N ILE A 90 6.80 -9.37 31.38
CA ILE A 90 6.77 -9.40 29.90
C ILE A 90 8.04 -10.10 29.40
N ILE A 91 7.93 -11.39 29.10
CA ILE A 91 8.93 -12.11 28.32
C ILE A 91 8.49 -12.00 26.87
N LYS A 92 9.24 -11.22 26.08
CA LYS A 92 9.01 -11.13 24.64
C LYS A 92 9.17 -12.54 24.04
N PRO A 93 8.20 -13.05 23.28
CA PRO A 93 8.37 -14.32 22.59
C PRO A 93 9.52 -14.17 21.59
N ARG A 94 10.48 -15.09 21.67
CA ARG A 94 11.56 -15.23 20.70
C ARG A 94 10.93 -15.85 19.45
N SER A 95 10.33 -15.03 18.60
CA SER A 95 9.66 -15.47 17.37
C SER A 95 10.70 -15.92 16.34
N ALA A 96 11.11 -17.18 16.41
CA ALA A 96 11.50 -17.94 15.23
C ALA A 96 10.20 -18.49 14.62
N SER A 97 9.53 -17.73 13.75
CA SER A 97 8.59 -18.32 12.80
C SER A 97 8.28 -17.35 11.66
N SER A 98 8.63 -17.83 10.49
CA SER A 98 8.32 -17.35 9.15
C SER A 98 6.80 -17.26 8.92
N SER A 99 6.28 -16.05 8.79
CA SER A 99 4.98 -15.82 8.14
C SER A 99 5.16 -15.94 6.60
N PRO A 100 4.31 -16.69 5.87
CA PRO A 100 4.48 -16.94 4.43
C PRO A 100 4.21 -15.72 3.51
N THR A 101 3.69 -14.61 4.04
CA THR A 101 3.35 -13.40 3.28
C THR A 101 4.43 -12.32 3.29
N LYS A 102 5.52 -12.48 4.03
CA LYS A 102 6.68 -11.59 3.91
C LYS A 102 7.61 -12.12 2.82
N LYS A 103 7.45 -11.63 1.59
CA LYS A 103 8.59 -11.53 0.68
C LYS A 103 9.69 -10.81 1.45
N LYS A 104 10.71 -11.54 1.90
CA LYS A 104 11.83 -10.96 2.62
C LYS A 104 12.64 -10.16 1.61
N PHE A 105 12.32 -8.88 1.46
CA PHE A 105 13.26 -7.91 0.92
C PHE A 105 14.40 -7.81 1.94
N HIS A 106 15.35 -8.75 1.87
CA HIS A 106 16.48 -8.81 2.80
C HIS A 106 17.30 -7.52 2.75
N ASP A 107 17.25 -6.82 1.63
CA ASP A 107 18.05 -5.62 1.34
C ASP A 107 17.47 -4.29 1.85
N LEU A 108 16.15 -4.22 2.08
CA LEU A 108 15.49 -2.95 2.44
C LEU A 108 15.04 -2.90 3.91
N ARG A 109 15.38 -3.92 4.69
CA ARG A 109 14.98 -3.97 6.11
C ARG A 109 15.99 -3.18 6.94
N ASN A 110 15.49 -2.22 7.71
CA ASN A 110 16.28 -1.58 8.74
C ASN A 110 16.50 -2.57 9.89
N GLU A 111 17.68 -3.17 9.98
CA GLU A 111 17.97 -4.18 10.98
C GLU A 111 17.99 -3.60 12.39
N ALA A 112 17.54 -4.40 13.37
CA ALA A 112 17.60 -4.04 14.78
C ALA A 112 19.04 -3.84 15.30
N SER A 113 20.04 -4.34 14.58
CA SER A 113 21.47 -4.10 14.82
C SER A 113 21.83 -2.61 14.77
N ARG A 114 21.15 -1.80 13.92
CA ARG A 114 21.37 -0.35 13.80
C ARG A 114 20.86 0.48 14.99
N PHE A 115 20.04 -0.12 15.86
CA PHE A 115 19.43 0.55 17.01
C PHE A 115 20.02 0.12 18.36
N LYS A 116 21.05 -0.75 18.36
CA LYS A 116 21.77 -1.09 19.58
C LYS A 116 22.78 0.02 19.85
N PHE A 117 22.63 0.69 20.99
CA PHE A 117 23.65 1.62 21.47
C PHE A 117 24.90 0.81 21.84
N THR A 118 25.94 0.90 21.00
CA THR A 118 27.29 0.46 21.37
C THR A 118 27.99 1.66 21.98
N GLU A 119 28.36 1.56 23.25
CA GLU A 119 29.18 2.56 23.93
C GLU A 119 30.42 2.86 23.08
N ARG A 120 30.66 4.16 22.80
CA ARG A 120 31.74 4.61 21.93
C ARG A 120 33.05 4.57 22.70
N ILE A 121 33.79 3.48 22.56
CA ILE A 121 35.21 3.42 22.97
C ILE A 121 36.03 4.01 21.81
N GLU A 122 36.74 5.11 22.04
CA GLU A 122 37.49 5.85 21.01
C GLU A 122 38.54 4.97 20.29
N ALA A 123 39.13 4.01 21.02
CA ALA A 123 40.06 3.03 20.47
C ALA A 123 39.41 2.15 19.38
N ASP A 124 38.14 1.75 19.55
CA ASP A 124 37.41 0.94 18.58
C ASP A 124 36.90 1.76 17.38
N GLU A 125 36.64 3.07 17.55
CA GLU A 125 36.29 3.96 16.44
C GLU A 125 37.47 4.20 15.49
N SER A 126 38.69 4.29 16.04
CA SER A 126 39.91 4.39 15.23
C SER A 126 40.08 3.16 14.32
N VAL A 127 39.82 1.95 14.82
CA VAL A 127 39.90 0.71 14.04
C VAL A 127 38.77 0.62 13.00
N LYS A 128 37.54 1.03 13.34
CA LYS A 128 36.38 1.01 12.40
C LYS A 128 36.49 2.05 11.28
N CYS A 129 37.19 3.16 11.51
CA CYS A 129 37.35 4.25 10.55
C CYS A 129 38.74 4.24 9.86
N GLN A 130 39.40 3.09 9.78
CA GLN A 130 40.75 2.94 9.18
C GLN A 130 41.81 3.90 9.77
N GLY A 131 41.63 4.37 11.00
CA GLY A 131 42.52 5.30 11.69
C GLY A 131 42.42 6.76 11.23
N LEU A 132 41.48 7.10 10.33
CA LEU A 132 41.37 8.45 9.78
C LEU A 132 40.68 9.40 10.77
N SER A 133 41.29 10.58 10.92
CA SER A 133 40.70 11.69 11.65
C SER A 133 39.37 12.13 11.01
N LEU A 134 38.49 12.73 11.80
CA LEU A 134 37.21 13.25 11.32
C LEU A 134 37.40 14.23 10.14
N LEU A 135 38.41 15.09 10.20
CA LEU A 135 38.73 16.04 9.13
C LEU A 135 39.19 15.33 7.86
N GLU A 136 39.96 14.25 7.99
CA GLU A 136 40.41 13.44 6.86
C GLU A 136 39.24 12.69 6.22
N ARG A 137 38.31 12.17 7.04
CA ARG A 137 37.05 11.57 6.55
C ARG A 137 36.18 12.57 5.79
N ILE A 138 36.08 13.80 6.27
CA ILE A 138 35.33 14.87 5.58
C ILE A 138 35.97 15.16 4.21
N ARG A 139 37.29 15.39 4.16
CA ARG A 139 38.02 15.63 2.90
C ARG A 139 37.89 14.47 1.93
N LEU A 140 38.01 13.23 2.42
CA LEU A 140 37.88 12.03 1.59
C LEU A 140 36.46 11.87 1.04
N LYS A 141 35.44 12.17 1.84
CA LYS A 141 34.03 12.15 1.39
C LYS A 141 33.76 13.20 0.30
N GLU A 142 34.33 14.40 0.43
CA GLU A 142 34.21 15.45 -0.60
C GLU A 142 34.90 15.04 -1.90
N ARG A 143 36.10 14.45 -1.81
CA ARG A 143 36.82 13.91 -2.97
C ARG A 143 36.02 12.80 -3.67
N LEU A 144 35.53 11.81 -2.92
CA LEU A 144 34.72 10.73 -3.47
C LEU A 144 33.41 11.23 -4.07
N LYS A 145 32.77 12.24 -3.47
CA LYS A 145 31.57 12.87 -4.04
C LYS A 145 31.88 13.50 -5.39
N LYS A 146 33.01 14.20 -5.51
CA LYS A 146 33.46 14.81 -6.77
C LYS A 146 33.81 13.76 -7.84
N GLU A 147 34.38 12.63 -7.44
CA GLU A 147 34.64 11.49 -8.33
C GLU A 147 33.33 10.77 -8.75
N GLN A 148 32.34 10.68 -7.85
CA GLN A 148 31.03 10.08 -8.14
C GLN A 148 30.12 10.95 -9.00
N GLU A 149 30.25 12.28 -8.94
CA GLU A 149 29.45 13.20 -9.76
C GLU A 149 29.65 12.96 -11.27
N GLY A 150 30.80 12.42 -11.71
CA GLY A 150 31.05 12.04 -13.12
C GLY A 150 31.06 10.54 -13.43
N GLY A 151 30.86 9.67 -12.43
CA GLY A 151 30.98 8.22 -12.57
C GLY A 151 29.67 7.49 -12.92
N GLU A 152 29.75 6.17 -13.14
CA GLU A 152 28.56 5.30 -13.37
C GLU A 152 27.53 5.38 -12.23
N ASP A 153 27.97 5.69 -11.02
CA ASP A 153 27.13 5.81 -9.83
C ASP A 153 26.53 7.21 -9.61
N SER A 154 26.71 8.14 -10.56
CA SER A 154 26.16 9.48 -10.45
C SER A 154 24.64 9.45 -10.33
N LYS A 155 24.07 10.46 -9.65
CA LYS A 155 22.62 10.57 -9.48
C LYS A 155 21.89 10.68 -10.82
N GLU A 156 22.53 11.34 -11.79
CA GLU A 156 21.99 11.56 -13.12
C GLU A 156 21.87 10.25 -13.90
N ARG A 157 22.92 9.42 -13.94
CA ARG A 157 22.87 8.11 -14.60
C ARG A 157 21.90 7.14 -13.93
N LYS A 158 21.76 7.22 -12.60
CA LYS A 158 20.74 6.46 -11.86
C LYS A 158 19.33 6.88 -12.24
N TYR A 159 19.10 8.19 -12.43
CA TYR A 159 17.83 8.71 -12.90
C TYR A 159 17.54 8.27 -14.34
N GLU A 160 18.52 8.35 -15.23
CA GLU A 160 18.38 7.86 -16.62
C GLU A 160 18.05 6.36 -16.66
N SER A 161 18.77 5.54 -15.90
CA SER A 161 18.51 4.09 -15.82
C SER A 161 17.11 3.79 -15.26
N TYR A 162 16.68 4.54 -14.24
CA TYR A 162 15.33 4.46 -13.69
C TYR A 162 14.26 4.87 -14.72
N LEU A 163 14.54 5.89 -15.53
CA LEU A 163 13.64 6.35 -16.57
C LEU A 163 13.51 5.33 -17.71
N VAL A 164 14.64 4.75 -18.16
CA VAL A 164 14.68 3.67 -19.16
C VAL A 164 13.81 2.49 -18.71
N ALA A 165 13.84 2.12 -17.43
CA ALA A 165 12.99 1.04 -16.91
C ALA A 165 11.48 1.32 -17.05
N LYS A 166 11.07 2.60 -17.13
CA LYS A 166 9.67 3.02 -17.31
C LYS A 166 9.26 3.23 -18.76
N VAL A 167 10.21 3.40 -19.67
CA VAL A 167 9.97 3.64 -21.10
C VAL A 167 9.05 2.60 -21.74
N PRO A 168 9.19 1.28 -21.50
CA PRO A 168 8.29 0.28 -22.10
C PRO A 168 6.82 0.50 -21.73
N MET A 169 6.54 0.86 -20.48
CA MET A 169 5.19 1.15 -20.01
C MET A 169 4.60 2.38 -20.71
N ILE A 170 5.39 3.45 -20.82
CA ILE A 170 5.00 4.70 -21.49
C ILE A 170 4.74 4.43 -22.98
N TYR A 171 5.64 3.69 -23.64
CA TYR A 171 5.49 3.33 -25.04
C TYR A 171 4.24 2.46 -25.29
N ASP A 172 4.00 1.44 -24.46
CA ASP A 172 2.83 0.57 -24.61
C ASP A 172 1.51 1.35 -24.49
N ALA A 173 1.44 2.35 -23.59
CA ALA A 173 0.29 3.23 -23.50
C ALA A 173 0.10 4.10 -24.76
N ILE A 174 1.19 4.67 -25.30
CA ILE A 174 1.16 5.43 -26.56
C ILE A 174 0.68 4.53 -27.70
N TYR A 175 1.23 3.32 -27.78
CA TYR A 175 0.90 2.34 -28.81
C TYR A 175 -0.58 1.95 -28.77
N GLN A 176 -1.12 1.64 -27.59
CA GLN A 176 -2.54 1.32 -27.43
C GLN A 176 -3.45 2.49 -27.85
N VAL A 177 -3.12 3.71 -27.42
CA VAL A 177 -3.89 4.90 -27.80
C VAL A 177 -3.81 5.14 -29.30
N TYR A 178 -2.64 4.92 -29.91
CA TYR A 178 -2.47 5.02 -31.35
C TYR A 178 -3.34 4.00 -32.10
N TYR A 179 -3.34 2.72 -31.74
CA TYR A 179 -4.15 1.70 -32.43
C TYR A 179 -5.65 1.80 -32.16
N SER A 180 -6.07 2.51 -31.12
CA SER A 180 -7.49 2.70 -30.79
C SER A 180 -8.27 3.58 -31.78
N GLN A 181 -7.56 4.30 -32.65
CA GLN A 181 -8.15 5.24 -33.61
C GLN A 181 -7.92 4.79 -35.07
N PRO A 182 -8.73 5.21 -36.06
CA PRO A 182 -8.62 4.73 -37.44
C PRO A 182 -7.50 5.36 -38.28
N ASP A 183 -6.97 6.53 -37.91
CA ASP A 183 -6.02 7.29 -38.76
C ASP A 183 -4.57 6.78 -38.72
N THR A 184 -3.77 7.09 -39.73
CA THR A 184 -2.36 6.66 -39.85
C THR A 184 -1.34 7.62 -39.25
N CYS A 185 -1.73 8.88 -39.01
CA CYS A 185 -0.90 9.90 -38.36
C CYS A 185 -1.76 10.61 -37.32
N LYS A 186 -1.36 10.52 -36.05
CA LYS A 186 -2.18 11.00 -34.94
C LYS A 186 -1.41 11.96 -34.06
N SER A 187 -2.14 12.93 -33.54
CA SER A 187 -1.61 13.96 -32.66
C SER A 187 -2.37 13.90 -31.34
N PHE A 188 -1.65 13.68 -30.24
CA PHE A 188 -2.23 13.52 -28.91
C PHE A 188 -1.74 14.63 -27.98
N SER A 189 -2.66 15.21 -27.20
CA SER A 189 -2.26 16.16 -26.15
C SER A 189 -1.42 15.44 -25.10
N THR A 190 -0.25 16.00 -24.78
CA THR A 190 0.68 15.42 -23.79
C THR A 190 0.02 15.28 -22.42
N LYS A 191 -0.80 16.27 -22.02
CA LYS A 191 -1.55 16.24 -20.75
C LYS A 191 -2.50 15.04 -20.66
N LYS A 192 -3.22 14.75 -21.74
CA LYS A 192 -4.14 13.62 -21.81
C LYS A 192 -3.39 12.29 -21.77
N LEU A 193 -2.26 12.21 -22.46
CA LEU A 193 -1.41 11.02 -22.50
C LEU A 193 -0.79 10.72 -21.13
N ILE A 194 -0.29 11.75 -20.42
CA ILE A 194 0.21 11.66 -19.05
C ILE A 194 -0.87 11.08 -18.13
N GLN A 195 -2.09 11.63 -18.20
CA GLN A 195 -3.20 11.15 -17.38
C GLN A 195 -3.51 9.67 -17.65
N ILE A 196 -3.60 9.27 -18.91
CA ILE A 196 -3.83 7.86 -19.29
C ILE A 196 -2.75 6.95 -18.70
N ILE A 197 -1.48 7.35 -18.79
CA ILE A 197 -0.36 6.57 -18.26
C ILE A 197 -0.45 6.46 -16.75
N GLN A 198 -0.73 7.56 -16.04
CA GLN A 198 -0.93 7.56 -14.60
C GLN A 198 -2.07 6.64 -14.18
N ASP A 199 -3.20 6.69 -14.87
CA ASP A 199 -4.37 5.87 -14.61
C ASP A 199 -4.12 4.37 -14.91
N SER A 200 -3.25 4.08 -15.89
CA SER A 200 -2.89 2.71 -16.28
C SER A 200 -1.78 2.07 -15.45
N SER A 201 -1.01 2.87 -14.70
CA SER A 201 0.14 2.38 -13.94
C SER A 201 -0.27 1.69 -12.65
N SER A 202 0.41 0.59 -12.32
CA SER A 202 0.22 -0.12 -11.05
C SER A 202 0.81 0.64 -9.85
N TYR A 203 1.69 1.60 -10.10
CA TYR A 203 2.38 2.40 -9.08
C TYR A 203 2.23 3.89 -9.39
N PRO A 204 2.22 4.77 -8.37
CA PRO A 204 2.16 6.21 -8.62
C PRO A 204 3.39 6.66 -9.42
N VAL A 205 3.15 7.28 -10.57
CA VAL A 205 4.19 7.86 -11.44
C VAL A 205 3.96 9.37 -11.52
N ILE A 206 5.04 10.13 -11.39
CA ILE A 206 4.99 11.60 -11.44
C ILE A 206 4.86 12.06 -12.89
N ALA A 207 4.08 13.11 -13.15
CA ALA A 207 3.84 13.62 -14.50
C ALA A 207 5.15 14.02 -15.23
N GLU A 208 6.10 14.62 -14.51
CA GLU A 208 7.41 15.00 -15.06
C GLU A 208 8.24 13.78 -15.49
N GLU A 209 8.21 12.68 -14.73
CA GLU A 209 8.90 11.43 -15.12
C GLU A 209 8.31 10.86 -16.41
N ILE A 210 7.00 10.99 -16.60
CA ILE A 210 6.33 10.54 -17.82
C ILE A 210 6.74 11.44 -18.99
N HIS A 211 6.81 12.75 -18.78
CA HIS A 211 7.27 13.71 -19.79
C HIS A 211 8.71 13.45 -20.22
N ASP A 212 9.60 13.26 -19.26
CA ASP A 212 11.00 12.91 -19.53
C ASP A 212 11.10 11.57 -20.28
N GLY A 213 10.27 10.60 -19.91
CA GLY A 213 10.19 9.32 -20.61
C GLY A 213 9.70 9.47 -22.06
N MET A 214 8.73 10.34 -22.32
CA MET A 214 8.26 10.66 -23.68
C MET A 214 9.36 11.34 -24.51
N LYS A 215 10.13 12.27 -23.93
CA LYS A 215 11.29 12.88 -24.58
C LYS A 215 12.38 11.86 -24.90
N LEU A 216 12.62 10.92 -23.98
CA LEU A 216 13.60 9.85 -24.19
C LEU A 216 13.15 8.90 -25.32
N ILE A 217 11.85 8.66 -25.46
CA ILE A 217 11.30 7.91 -26.58
C ILE A 217 11.46 8.68 -27.89
N GLU A 218 11.14 9.98 -27.91
CA GLU A 218 11.34 10.84 -29.09
C GLU A 218 12.81 10.87 -29.56
N SER A 219 13.77 10.92 -28.62
CA SER A 219 15.19 10.95 -28.98
C SER A 219 15.68 9.64 -29.59
N LYS A 220 15.05 8.50 -29.25
CA LYS A 220 15.37 7.17 -29.79
C LYS A 220 14.56 6.81 -31.03
N LEU A 221 13.30 7.26 -31.16
CA LEU A 221 12.37 6.86 -32.23
C LEU A 221 11.95 8.07 -33.08
N SER A 222 12.28 8.00 -34.37
CA SER A 222 11.91 9.02 -35.36
C SER A 222 10.39 9.16 -35.63
N GLN A 223 9.63 8.13 -35.24
CA GLN A 223 8.19 7.95 -35.43
C GLN A 223 7.35 8.78 -34.47
N ILE A 224 7.96 9.22 -33.36
CA ILE A 224 7.32 10.00 -32.30
C ILE A 224 8.01 11.35 -32.25
N ARG A 225 7.23 12.43 -32.33
CA ARG A 225 7.74 13.81 -32.21
C ARG A 225 6.89 14.63 -31.27
N MET A 226 7.53 15.35 -30.35
CA MET A 226 6.91 16.35 -29.51
C MET A 226 6.91 17.70 -30.22
N ILE A 227 5.73 18.31 -30.33
CA ILE A 227 5.54 19.62 -30.95
C ILE A 227 4.91 20.52 -29.90
N GLU A 228 5.56 21.65 -29.64
CA GLU A 228 5.02 22.71 -28.78
C GLU A 228 4.63 23.91 -29.64
N LYS A 229 3.37 24.33 -29.52
CA LYS A 229 2.88 25.55 -30.16
C LYS A 229 1.93 26.27 -29.21
N ASP A 230 2.15 27.56 -28.99
CA ASP A 230 1.28 28.42 -28.17
C ASP A 230 1.04 27.87 -26.75
N GLY A 231 2.06 27.26 -26.14
CA GLY A 231 1.99 26.64 -24.81
C GLY A 231 1.24 25.30 -24.74
N VAL A 232 0.83 24.76 -25.89
CA VAL A 232 0.22 23.43 -26.01
C VAL A 232 1.25 22.45 -26.56
N GLN A 233 1.60 21.45 -25.74
CA GLN A 233 2.48 20.35 -26.14
C GLN A 233 1.67 19.16 -26.64
N VAL A 234 1.99 18.71 -27.84
CA VAL A 234 1.31 17.62 -28.54
C VAL A 234 2.35 16.61 -29.02
N ILE A 235 2.02 15.32 -28.92
CA ILE A 235 2.84 14.23 -29.42
C ILE A 235 2.24 13.77 -30.74
N ARG A 236 3.03 13.89 -31.82
CA ARG A 236 2.72 13.36 -33.13
C ARG A 236 3.31 11.97 -33.26
N VAL A 237 2.48 11.00 -33.63
CA VAL A 237 2.83 9.58 -33.74
C VAL A 237 2.51 9.09 -35.16
N SER A 238 3.44 8.39 -35.79
CA SER A 238 3.26 7.80 -37.11
C SER A 238 3.87 6.41 -37.19
N SER A 239 3.10 5.42 -37.68
CA SER A 239 3.59 4.08 -38.05
C SER A 239 4.49 3.41 -37.00
N LEU A 240 3.92 3.09 -35.84
CA LEU A 240 4.62 2.35 -34.77
C LEU A 240 4.76 0.86 -35.09
N ASN A 241 5.91 0.27 -34.75
CA ASN A 241 6.12 -1.17 -34.79
C ASN A 241 6.63 -1.64 -33.42
N ARG A 242 5.72 -2.21 -32.63
CA ARG A 242 5.98 -2.54 -31.22
C ARG A 242 7.27 -3.34 -30.99
N ASP A 243 7.48 -4.39 -31.77
CA ASP A 243 8.58 -5.31 -31.51
C ASP A 243 9.94 -4.71 -31.87
N GLN A 244 10.00 -3.94 -32.97
CA GLN A 244 11.22 -3.25 -33.39
C GLN A 244 11.51 -2.04 -32.49
N ASP A 245 10.48 -1.27 -32.17
CA ASP A 245 10.61 -0.07 -31.35
C ASP A 245 11.05 -0.42 -29.92
N LEU A 246 10.47 -1.46 -29.30
CA LEU A 246 10.87 -1.90 -27.98
C LEU A 246 12.31 -2.45 -27.94
N GLN A 247 12.81 -3.05 -29.02
CA GLN A 247 14.23 -3.46 -29.11
C GLN A 247 15.16 -2.24 -29.10
N ILE A 248 14.82 -1.19 -29.84
CA ILE A 248 15.60 0.06 -29.89
C ILE A 248 15.52 0.79 -28.54
N LEU A 249 14.36 0.77 -27.88
CA LEU A 249 14.17 1.44 -26.60
C LEU A 249 14.90 0.74 -25.44
N ASN A 250 14.99 -0.60 -25.48
CA ASN A 250 15.69 -1.41 -24.46
C ASN A 250 17.19 -1.60 -24.72
N GLY A 251 17.66 -1.33 -25.94
CA GLY A 251 19.08 -1.25 -26.30
C GLY A 251 19.71 0.09 -25.90
#